data_AF-A0A821DMH1-F1
#
_entry.id   AF-A0A821DMH1-F1
#
_cell.length_a   1.000
_cell.length_b   1.000
_cell.length_c   1.000
_cell.angle_alpha   90.00
_cell.angle_beta   90.00
_cell.angle_gamma   90.00
#
_symmetry.space_group_name_H-M   'P 1'
#
loop_
_entity.id
_entity.type
_entity.pdbx_description
1 polymer ?
#
loop_
_entity_poly.entity_id
_entity_poly.type
_entity_poly.pdbx_seq_one_letter_code
_entity_poly.pdbx_strand_id
1 'polypeptide(L)'
;MPVQRGLAQECQQHFQTSNLYEIFSIHRTATDAQVKKAYRQLALRYHPDRTDIDQKEEAKTKFQIIGKIYAILSDDEKRKIYDDTGAMDDDDLTMGINDWYDYCKKMFRKVTKNDLVEFENKYKGKEVIFK
;
A
#
# COMPACT_ATOMS: atom_id res chain seq x y z
N MET A 1 -26.27 -10.46 4.35
CA MET A 1 -25.00 -11.06 3.89
C MET A 1 -24.04 -9.91 3.64
N PRO A 2 -22.90 -9.78 4.38
CA PRO A 2 -21.90 -8.80 3.99
C PRO A 2 -21.31 -9.25 2.66
N VAL A 3 -21.54 -8.46 1.61
CA VAL A 3 -20.94 -8.67 0.30
C VAL A 3 -19.42 -8.59 0.51
N GLN A 4 -18.70 -9.69 0.30
CA GLN A 4 -17.24 -9.69 0.23
C GLN A 4 -16.85 -8.69 -0.86
N ARG A 5 -16.40 -7.49 -0.47
CA ARG A 5 -15.96 -6.47 -1.43
C ARG A 5 -14.55 -6.87 -1.87
N GLY A 6 -14.36 -7.15 -3.16
CA GLY A 6 -13.05 -7.51 -3.68
C GLY A 6 -12.04 -6.36 -3.53
N LEU A 7 -10.75 -6.69 -3.46
CA LEU A 7 -9.65 -5.74 -3.28
C LEU A 7 -9.70 -4.57 -4.27
N ALA A 8 -10.07 -4.82 -5.52
CA ALA A 8 -10.20 -3.78 -6.54
C ALA A 8 -11.25 -2.72 -6.18
N GLN A 9 -12.36 -3.12 -5.53
CA GLN A 9 -13.40 -2.20 -5.07
C GLN A 9 -12.94 -1.41 -3.85
N GLU A 10 -12.22 -2.03 -2.92
CA GLU A 10 -11.62 -1.33 -1.78
C GLU A 10 -10.60 -0.29 -2.25
N CYS A 11 -9.75 -0.66 -3.21
CA CYS A 11 -8.80 0.23 -3.85
C CYS A 11 -9.51 1.43 -4.49
N GLN A 12 -10.56 1.17 -5.30
CA GLN A 12 -11.34 2.24 -5.92
C GLN A 12 -11.99 3.17 -4.88
N GLN A 13 -12.53 2.62 -3.80
CA GLN A 13 -13.20 3.40 -2.76
C GLN A 13 -12.24 4.29 -1.96
N HIS A 14 -11.04 3.79 -1.64
CA HIS A 14 -10.10 4.47 -0.74
C HIS A 14 -8.99 5.24 -1.44
N PHE A 15 -8.65 4.87 -2.68
CA PHE A 15 -7.57 5.45 -3.48
C PHE A 15 -8.02 5.97 -4.85
N GLN A 16 -9.31 5.86 -5.20
CA GLN A 16 -9.90 6.35 -6.46
C GLN A 16 -9.33 5.67 -7.72
N THR A 17 -8.59 4.57 -7.55
CA THR A 17 -8.06 3.73 -8.62
C THR A 17 -8.08 2.27 -8.19
N SER A 18 -8.27 1.35 -9.15
CA SER A 18 -8.10 -0.10 -8.96
C SER A 18 -6.70 -0.60 -9.37
N ASN A 19 -5.84 0.30 -9.86
CA ASN A 19 -4.51 -0.04 -10.32
C ASN A 19 -3.50 -0.03 -9.14
N LEU A 20 -2.95 -1.19 -8.84
CA LEU A 20 -2.03 -1.37 -7.71
C LEU A 20 -0.73 -0.56 -7.85
N TYR A 21 -0.24 -0.41 -9.09
CA TYR A 21 0.96 0.35 -9.39
C TYR A 21 0.75 1.85 -9.18
N GLU A 22 -0.43 2.37 -9.51
CA GLU A 22 -0.80 3.77 -9.28
C GLU A 22 -0.92 4.09 -7.79
N ILE A 23 -1.50 3.18 -7.00
CA ILE A 23 -1.59 3.33 -5.54
C ILE A 23 -0.20 3.45 -4.92
N PHE A 24 0.76 2.64 -5.41
CA PHE A 24 2.15 2.71 -4.97
C PHE A 24 2.96 3.82 -5.65
N SER A 25 2.35 4.55 -6.61
CA SER A 25 3.02 5.57 -7.42
C SER A 25 4.31 5.05 -8.07
N ILE A 26 4.26 3.82 -8.56
CA ILE A 26 5.36 3.13 -9.25
C ILE A 26 4.92 2.70 -10.64
N HIS A 27 5.90 2.35 -11.49
CA HIS A 27 5.63 1.83 -12.82
C HIS A 27 5.38 0.32 -12.78
N ARG A 28 4.64 -0.23 -13.76
CA ARG A 28 4.47 -1.69 -13.91
C ARG A 28 5.79 -2.45 -14.04
N THR A 29 6.84 -1.79 -14.53
CA THR A 29 8.21 -2.33 -14.65
C THR A 29 9.05 -2.12 -13.38
N ALA A 30 8.42 -1.76 -12.25
CA ALA A 30 9.14 -1.52 -11.01
C ALA A 30 9.80 -2.80 -10.49
N THR A 31 11.01 -2.64 -9.97
CA THR A 31 11.75 -3.69 -9.27
C THR A 31 11.19 -3.92 -7.87
N ASP A 32 11.46 -5.09 -7.27
CA ASP A 32 11.01 -5.41 -5.90
C ASP A 32 11.51 -4.40 -4.88
N ALA A 33 12.71 -3.86 -5.11
CA ALA A 33 13.26 -2.78 -4.29
C ALA A 33 12.38 -1.51 -4.31
N GLN A 34 11.83 -1.16 -5.48
CA GLN A 34 10.90 -0.04 -5.64
C GLN A 34 9.54 -0.33 -5.03
N VAL A 35 9.00 -1.54 -5.22
CA VAL A 35 7.74 -1.99 -4.58
C VAL A 35 7.85 -1.92 -3.06
N LYS A 36 8.93 -2.49 -2.51
CA LYS A 36 9.21 -2.46 -1.08
C LYS A 36 9.34 -1.03 -0.57
N LYS A 37 10.04 -0.16 -1.30
CA LYS A 37 10.20 1.25 -0.94
C LYS A 37 8.87 2.00 -0.91
N ALA A 38 8.04 1.85 -1.94
CA ALA A 38 6.71 2.47 -2.02
C ALA A 38 5.81 2.00 -0.87
N TYR A 39 5.81 0.70 -0.60
CA TYR A 39 5.11 0.14 0.55
C TYR A 39 5.58 0.77 1.87
N ARG A 40 6.90 0.94 2.10
CA ARG A 40 7.39 1.60 3.34
C ARG A 40 6.82 3.01 3.48
N GLN A 41 6.78 3.77 2.39
CA GLN A 41 6.34 5.15 2.39
C GLN A 41 4.85 5.26 2.72
N LEU A 42 4.02 4.42 2.12
CA LEU A 42 2.58 4.38 2.39
C LEU A 42 2.29 3.82 3.79
N ALA A 43 3.02 2.80 4.23
CA ALA A 43 2.90 2.23 5.57
C ALA A 43 3.17 3.29 6.65
N LEU A 44 4.13 4.18 6.42
CA LEU A 44 4.41 5.30 7.32
C LEU A 44 3.36 6.39 7.30
N ARG A 45 2.74 6.62 6.14
CA ARG A 45 1.68 7.62 5.96
C ARG A 45 0.39 7.20 6.65
N TYR A 46 0.05 5.91 6.59
CA TYR A 46 -1.19 5.36 7.15
C TYR A 46 -0.99 4.63 8.49
N HIS A 47 0.15 4.83 9.15
CA HIS A 47 0.42 4.19 10.44
C HIS A 47 -0.47 4.79 11.55
N PRO A 48 -1.18 3.98 12.36
CA PRO A 48 -2.15 4.46 13.35
C PRO A 48 -1.54 5.32 14.47
N ASP A 49 -0.22 5.22 14.70
CA ASP A 49 0.55 6.07 15.63
C ASP A 49 0.81 7.49 15.10
N ARG A 50 0.65 7.70 13.79
CA ARG A 50 0.93 8.98 13.11
C ARG A 50 -0.31 9.66 12.53
N THR A 51 -1.48 9.03 12.65
CA THR A 51 -2.75 9.55 12.16
C THR A 51 -3.62 10.03 13.32
N ASP A 52 -4.31 11.14 13.10
CA ASP A 52 -5.25 11.72 14.05
C ASP A 52 -6.32 10.69 14.47
N ILE A 53 -6.83 10.82 15.70
CA ILE A 53 -7.77 9.86 16.30
C ILE A 53 -9.00 9.66 15.41
N ASP A 54 -9.49 10.72 14.79
CA ASP A 54 -10.67 10.71 13.92
C ASP A 54 -10.43 10.00 12.59
N GLN A 55 -9.17 9.84 12.18
CA GLN A 55 -8.77 9.18 10.93
C GLN A 55 -8.20 7.77 11.13
N LYS A 56 -8.14 7.28 12.38
CA LYS A 56 -7.52 5.97 12.69
C LYS A 56 -8.18 4.80 11.97
N GLU A 57 -9.50 4.78 11.87
CA GLU A 57 -10.21 3.69 11.18
C GLU A 57 -9.93 3.73 9.67
N GLU A 58 -9.96 4.90 9.04
CA GLU A 58 -9.65 5.03 7.62
C GLU A 58 -8.17 4.71 7.34
N ALA A 59 -7.26 5.16 8.20
CA ALA A 59 -5.84 4.85 8.13
C ALA A 59 -5.60 3.34 8.24
N LYS A 60 -6.28 2.66 9.17
CA LYS A 60 -6.23 1.21 9.33
C LYS A 60 -6.71 0.49 8.07
N THR A 61 -7.84 0.89 7.49
CA THR A 61 -8.33 0.31 6.23
C THR A 61 -7.33 0.52 5.09
N LYS A 62 -6.84 1.75 4.89
CA LYS A 62 -5.83 2.06 3.87
C LYS A 62 -4.54 1.26 4.09
N PHE A 63 -4.14 1.08 5.34
CA PHE A 63 -2.97 0.31 5.72
C PHE A 63 -3.11 -1.19 5.40
N GLN A 64 -4.31 -1.75 5.62
CA GLN A 64 -4.62 -3.13 5.22
C GLN A 64 -4.58 -3.28 3.69
N ILE A 65 -5.19 -2.35 2.96
CA ILE A 65 -5.19 -2.35 1.49
C ILE A 65 -3.76 -2.33 0.95
N ILE A 66 -2.92 -1.38 1.36
CA ILE A 66 -1.53 -1.33 0.87
C ILE A 66 -0.73 -2.59 1.25
N GLY A 67 -1.10 -3.28 2.33
CA GLY A 67 -0.46 -4.54 2.71
C GLY A 67 -0.82 -5.69 1.79
N LYS A 68 -2.11 -5.81 1.45
CA LYS A 68 -2.59 -6.74 0.41
C LYS A 68 -1.91 -6.47 -0.92
N ILE A 69 -1.81 -5.20 -1.33
CA ILE A 69 -1.12 -4.78 -2.54
C ILE A 69 0.36 -5.20 -2.53
N TYR A 70 1.06 -4.95 -1.41
CA TYR A 70 2.45 -5.36 -1.28
C TYR A 70 2.59 -6.88 -1.40
N ALA A 71 1.73 -7.66 -0.74
CA ALA A 71 1.76 -9.12 -0.82
C ALA A 71 1.57 -9.66 -2.25
N ILE A 72 0.82 -8.93 -3.10
CA ILE A 72 0.66 -9.25 -4.52
C ILE A 72 1.89 -8.82 -5.33
N LEU A 73 2.32 -7.56 -5.19
CA LEU A 73 3.40 -7.00 -6.02
C LEU A 73 4.81 -7.46 -5.61
N SER A 74 4.99 -7.98 -4.40
CA SER A 74 6.27 -8.51 -3.91
C SER A 74 6.52 -9.97 -4.27
N ASP A 75 5.49 -10.67 -4.74
CA ASP A 75 5.54 -12.08 -5.13
C ASP A 75 5.42 -12.15 -6.65
N ASP A 76 6.44 -12.70 -7.32
CA ASP A 76 6.50 -12.72 -8.78
C ASP A 76 5.34 -13.51 -9.41
N GLU A 77 4.88 -14.58 -8.77
CA GLU A 77 3.76 -15.38 -9.26
C GLU A 77 2.46 -14.60 -9.13
N LYS A 78 2.18 -14.03 -7.94
CA LYS A 78 0.97 -13.22 -7.70
C LYS A 78 0.93 -11.97 -8.56
N ARG A 79 2.08 -11.30 -8.72
CA ARG A 79 2.23 -10.14 -9.58
C ARG A 79 1.95 -10.48 -11.03
N LYS A 80 2.45 -11.62 -11.53
CA LYS A 80 2.17 -12.07 -12.88
C LYS A 80 0.68 -12.34 -13.09
N ILE A 81 0.03 -13.01 -12.13
CA ILE A 81 -1.42 -13.25 -12.21
C ILE A 81 -2.16 -11.91 -12.27
N TYR A 82 -1.79 -10.93 -11.43
CA TYR A 82 -2.38 -9.59 -11.47
C TYR A 82 -2.21 -8.90 -12.83
N ASP A 83 -1.00 -9.01 -13.37
CA ASP A 83 -0.61 -8.46 -14.65
C ASP A 83 -1.36 -9.08 -15.85
N ASP A 84 -1.80 -10.32 -15.72
CA ASP A 84 -2.51 -11.09 -16.74
C ASP A 84 -4.04 -10.96 -16.61
N THR A 85 -4.58 -10.95 -15.38
CA THR A 85 -6.04 -10.97 -15.14
C THR A 85 -6.63 -9.60 -14.79
N GLY A 86 -5.83 -8.67 -14.28
CA GLY A 86 -6.28 -7.38 -13.74
C GLY A 86 -7.18 -7.50 -12.50
N ALA A 87 -7.38 -8.70 -11.95
CA ALA A 87 -8.29 -8.99 -10.85
C ALA A 87 -7.64 -9.96 -9.86
N MET A 88 -7.67 -9.62 -8.57
CA MET A 88 -7.13 -10.44 -7.48
C MET A 88 -8.25 -10.77 -6.51
N ASP A 89 -8.47 -12.06 -6.26
CA ASP A 89 -9.30 -12.51 -5.15
C ASP A 89 -8.55 -12.33 -3.83
N ASP A 90 -9.25 -11.70 -2.89
CA ASP A 90 -8.72 -11.22 -1.62
C ASP A 90 -8.76 -12.28 -0.50
N ASP A 91 -9.42 -13.42 -0.75
CA ASP A 91 -9.71 -14.44 0.27
C ASP A 91 -8.44 -15.08 0.87
N ASP A 92 -7.33 -15.15 0.11
CA ASP A 92 -6.07 -15.77 0.56
C ASP A 92 -5.09 -14.79 1.25
N LEU A 93 -5.36 -13.48 1.22
CA LEU A 93 -4.44 -12.45 1.75
C LEU A 93 -4.76 -12.02 3.19
N THR A 94 -5.71 -12.71 3.85
CA THR A 94 -6.23 -12.44 5.19
C THR A 94 -5.28 -12.84 6.33
N MET A 95 -3.97 -12.74 6.13
CA MET A 95 -3.01 -12.95 7.23
C MET A 95 -3.21 -11.86 8.30
N GLY A 96 -3.94 -12.25 9.36
CA GLY A 96 -3.97 -11.68 10.70
C GLY A 96 -3.62 -10.21 10.80
N ILE A 97 -4.65 -9.35 10.85
CA ILE A 97 -4.55 -7.90 11.08
C ILE A 97 -3.63 -7.53 12.28
N ASN A 98 -3.46 -8.42 13.26
CA ASN A 98 -2.53 -8.25 14.39
C ASN A 98 -1.06 -8.55 14.02
N ASP A 99 -0.81 -9.62 13.26
CA ASP A 99 0.55 -9.99 12.84
C ASP A 99 1.14 -8.97 11.88
N TRP A 100 0.31 -8.27 11.09
CA TRP A 100 0.78 -7.28 10.14
C TRP A 100 1.38 -6.03 10.82
N TYR A 101 0.80 -5.57 11.94
CA TYR A 101 1.36 -4.45 12.71
C TYR A 101 2.71 -4.83 13.34
N ASP A 102 2.81 -6.03 13.89
CA ASP A 102 4.06 -6.56 14.43
C ASP A 102 5.09 -6.88 13.34
N TYR A 103 4.65 -7.34 12.17
CA TYR A 103 5.48 -7.51 10.97
C TYR A 103 6.05 -6.17 10.51
N CYS A 104 5.23 -5.12 10.42
CA CYS A 104 5.68 -3.78 10.11
C CYS A 104 6.65 -3.24 11.15
N LYS A 105 6.37 -3.42 12.44
CA LYS A 105 7.25 -3.02 13.54
C LYS A 105 8.60 -3.75 13.53
N LYS A 106 8.63 -5.01 13.09
CA LYS A 106 9.86 -5.81 12.91
C LYS A 106 10.62 -5.43 11.63
N MET A 107 9.91 -5.16 10.54
CA MET A 107 10.48 -4.81 9.23
C MET A 107 10.98 -3.36 9.16
N PHE A 108 10.41 -2.46 9.97
CA PHE A 108 10.77 -1.05 10.03
C PHE A 108 11.37 -0.70 11.39
N ARG A 109 12.71 -0.50 11.43
CA ARG A 109 13.37 0.23 12.53
C ARG A 109 12.64 1.57 12.74
N LYS A 110 12.49 2.03 14.00
CA LYS A 110 11.82 3.30 14.36
C LYS A 110 12.12 4.38 13.32
N VAL A 111 11.13 4.67 12.48
CA VAL A 111 11.28 5.65 11.41
C VAL A 111 11.31 7.02 12.05
N THR A 112 12.39 7.74 11.81
CA THR A 112 12.62 9.05 12.41
C THR A 112 11.98 10.13 11.55
N LYS A 113 11.77 11.32 12.12
CA LYS A 113 11.21 12.47 11.39
C LYS A 113 12.05 12.84 10.13
N ASN A 114 13.32 12.47 10.10
CA ASN A 114 14.21 12.70 8.95
C ASN A 114 13.82 11.89 7.70
N ASP A 115 13.30 10.67 7.84
CA ASP A 115 12.89 9.83 6.71
C ASP A 115 11.67 10.41 5.96
N LEU A 116 10.84 11.21 6.66
CA LEU A 116 9.71 11.95 6.08
C LEU A 116 10.15 13.18 5.29
N VAL A 117 11.14 13.92 5.79
CA VAL A 117 11.70 15.10 5.11
C VAL A 117 12.48 14.69 3.86
N GLU A 118 13.22 13.57 3.90
CA GLU A 118 13.83 13.00 2.70
C GLU A 118 12.77 12.51 1.70
N PHE A 119 11.64 11.98 2.18
CA PHE A 119 10.54 11.55 1.32
C PHE A 119 9.84 12.73 0.64
N GLU A 120 9.49 13.79 1.38
CA GLU A 120 8.93 15.02 0.80
C GLU A 120 9.93 15.68 -0.16
N ASN A 121 11.21 15.81 0.20
CA ASN A 121 12.18 16.47 -0.68
C ASN A 121 12.55 15.67 -1.93
N LYS A 122 12.44 14.34 -1.92
CA LYS A 122 12.79 13.49 -3.07
C LYS A 122 11.64 13.31 -4.07
N TYR A 123 10.40 13.55 -3.64
CA TYR A 123 9.20 13.26 -4.45
C TYR A 123 8.22 14.43 -4.60
N LYS A 124 8.34 15.50 -3.82
CA LYS A 124 7.60 16.75 -4.02
C LYS A 124 8.44 17.64 -4.95
N GLY A 125 8.10 17.63 -6.24
CA GLY A 125 8.82 18.43 -7.25
C GLY A 125 8.77 17.89 -8.68
N LYS A 126 8.20 16.71 -8.94
CA LYS A 126 7.73 16.38 -10.29
C LYS A 126 6.26 16.79 -10.36
N GLU A 127 6.00 18.00 -10.84
CA GLU A 127 4.67 18.36 -11.33
C GLU A 127 4.20 17.24 -12.26
N VAL A 128 3.19 16.50 -11.83
CA VAL A 128 2.39 15.67 -12.73
C VAL A 128 1.60 16.67 -13.55
N ILE A 129 2.20 17.09 -14.68
CA ILE A 129 1.51 17.87 -15.69
C ILE A 129 0.42 16.95 -16.24
N PHE A 130 -0.81 17.17 -15.81
CA PHE A 130 -1.99 16.65 -16.50
C PHE A 130 -2.06 17.36 -17.85
N LYS A 131 -1.88 16.61 -18.94
CA LYS A 131 -2.28 17.01 -20.29
C LYS A 131 -3.40 16.11 -20.75
#